data_AF-A0AAV4LJ17-F1
#
_entry.id   AF-A0AAV4LJ17-F1
#
_cell.length_a   1.000
_cell.length_b   1.000
_cell.length_c   1.000
_cell.angle_alpha   90.00
_cell.angle_beta   90.00
_cell.angle_gamma   90.00
#
_symmetry.space_group_name_H-M   'P 1'
#
loop_
_entity.id
_entity.type
_entity.pdbx_description
1 polymer ?
#
loop_
_entity_poly.entity_id
_entity_poly.type
_entity_poly.pdbx_seq_one_letter_code
_entity_poly.pdbx_strand_id
1 'polypeptide(L)'
;MYLVIVFIALVGLVIVLYMFAQRRLNNENGSSTLQVESALETFMNELTQENERLMEAIRNMQSVWKDKSAQYENRIMILEQRLTELETRLQGFHHEQEQLGAPVFIVSKRYQKILSLHEEGLSMEQIAKQLGIGIGVVQLVLSLTEKK
;
A
#
# COMPACT_ATOMS: atom_id res chain seq x y z
N MET A 1 -75.48 -6.23 61.04
CA MET A 1 -74.18 -6.02 61.70
C MET A 1 -73.12 -7.03 61.27
N TYR A 2 -73.36 -8.35 61.34
CA TYR A 2 -72.36 -9.37 60.94
C TYR A 2 -71.83 -9.23 59.50
N LEU A 3 -72.70 -8.98 58.52
CA LEU A 3 -72.26 -8.77 57.12
C LEU A 3 -71.31 -7.57 56.96
N VAL A 4 -71.50 -6.51 57.76
CA VAL A 4 -70.64 -5.31 57.73
C VAL A 4 -69.26 -5.63 58.30
N ILE A 5 -69.19 -6.39 59.40
CA ILE A 5 -67.92 -6.79 60.02
C ILE A 5 -67.14 -7.74 59.11
N VAL A 6 -67.81 -8.69 58.45
CA VAL A 6 -67.18 -9.61 57.49
C VAL A 6 -66.63 -8.85 56.29
N PHE A 7 -67.36 -7.86 55.76
CA PHE A 7 -66.88 -7.04 54.64
C PHE A 7 -65.63 -6.24 55.01
N ILE A 8 -65.62 -5.61 56.19
CA ILE A 8 -64.44 -4.88 56.69
C ILE A 8 -63.23 -5.82 56.87
N ALA A 9 -63.45 -7.03 57.40
CA ALA A 9 -62.38 -8.03 57.56
C ALA A 9 -61.82 -8.52 56.22
N LEU A 10 -62.69 -8.71 55.22
CA LEU A 10 -62.29 -9.14 53.88
C LEU A 10 -61.47 -8.06 53.17
N VAL A 11 -61.91 -6.80 53.26
CA VAL A 11 -61.17 -5.65 52.71
C VAL A 11 -59.81 -5.50 53.38
N GLY A 12 -59.72 -5.63 54.70
CA GLY A 12 -58.46 -5.62 55.43
C GLY A 12 -57.50 -6.73 54.99
N LEU A 13 -58.01 -7.96 54.80
CA LEU A 13 -57.22 -9.09 54.32
C LEU A 13 -56.70 -8.87 52.89
N VAL A 14 -57.51 -8.30 52.01
CA VAL A 14 -57.10 -7.94 50.65
C VAL A 14 -56.01 -6.87 50.68
N ILE A 15 -56.13 -5.85 51.54
CA ILE A 15 -55.11 -4.81 51.69
C ILE A 15 -53.80 -5.42 52.21
N VAL A 16 -53.85 -6.31 53.20
CA VAL A 16 -52.66 -6.98 53.75
C VAL A 16 -52.00 -7.88 52.69
N LEU A 17 -52.80 -8.62 51.91
CA LEU A 17 -52.28 -9.43 50.80
C LEU A 17 -51.68 -8.58 49.69
N TYR A 18 -52.30 -7.45 49.37
CA TYR A 18 -51.78 -6.49 48.40
C TYR A 18 -50.45 -5.88 48.87
N MET A 19 -50.38 -5.46 50.14
CA MET A 19 -49.15 -4.93 50.74
C MET A 19 -48.05 -5.99 50.81
N PHE A 20 -48.40 -7.24 51.10
CA PHE A 20 -47.44 -8.35 51.18
C PHE A 20 -46.89 -8.72 49.80
N ALA A 21 -47.75 -8.78 48.77
CA ALA A 21 -47.34 -9.02 47.39
C ALA A 21 -46.42 -7.89 46.88
N GLN A 22 -46.77 -6.64 47.16
CA GLN A 22 -45.96 -5.48 46.78
C GLN A 22 -44.63 -5.45 47.55
N ARG A 23 -44.61 -5.83 48.83
CA ARG A 23 -43.37 -5.89 49.63
C ARG A 23 -42.40 -6.95 49.10
N ARG A 24 -42.90 -8.07 48.57
CA ARG A 24 -42.07 -9.11 47.96
C ARG A 24 -41.49 -8.67 46.62
N LEU A 25 -42.30 -8.04 45.76
CA LEU A 25 -41.87 -7.53 44.45
C LEU A 25 -40.93 -6.32 44.57
N ASN A 26 -41.16 -5.45 45.56
CA ASN A 26 -40.35 -4.24 45.76
C ASN A 26 -38.97 -4.54 46.38
N ASN A 27 -38.84 -5.61 47.17
CA ASN A 27 -37.54 -6.06 47.71
C ASN A 27 -36.61 -6.60 46.61
N GLU A 28 -37.17 -7.26 45.57
CA GLU A 28 -36.39 -7.71 44.41
C GLU A 28 -36.16 -6.57 43.42
N ASN A 29 -37.20 -5.81 43.05
CA ASN A 29 -37.06 -4.78 42.03
C ASN A 29 -36.12 -3.64 42.44
N GLY A 30 -36.18 -3.16 43.69
CA GLY A 30 -35.31 -2.06 44.13
C GLY A 30 -33.83 -2.44 44.24
N SER A 31 -33.52 -3.71 44.53
CA SER A 31 -32.13 -4.20 44.59
C SER A 31 -31.60 -4.61 43.22
N SER A 32 -32.46 -5.14 42.34
CA SER A 32 -32.11 -5.45 40.95
C SER A 32 -31.97 -4.19 40.08
N THR A 33 -32.78 -3.14 40.26
CA THR A 33 -32.62 -1.89 39.50
C THR A 33 -31.32 -1.16 39.83
N LEU A 34 -30.92 -1.13 41.09
CA LEU A 34 -29.64 -0.53 41.52
C LEU A 34 -28.43 -1.32 41.00
N GLN A 35 -28.51 -2.66 40.95
CA GLN A 35 -27.45 -3.48 40.36
C GLN A 35 -27.36 -3.28 38.85
N VAL A 36 -28.49 -3.16 38.15
CA VAL A 36 -28.53 -2.86 36.72
C VAL A 36 -27.98 -1.45 36.45
N GLU A 37 -28.33 -0.47 37.27
CA GLU A 37 -27.82 0.90 37.16
C GLU A 37 -26.30 0.96 37.38
N SER A 38 -25.79 0.27 38.41
CA SER A 38 -24.34 0.17 38.67
C SER A 38 -23.59 -0.57 37.55
N ALA A 39 -24.18 -1.63 36.99
CA ALA A 39 -23.61 -2.34 35.84
C ALA A 39 -23.60 -1.47 34.58
N LEU A 40 -24.66 -0.69 34.36
CA LEU A 40 -24.76 0.24 33.23
C LEU A 40 -23.78 1.41 33.38
N GLU A 41 -23.60 1.95 34.58
CA GLU A 41 -22.59 2.97 34.87
C GLU A 41 -21.18 2.45 34.61
N THR A 42 -20.89 1.21 35.04
CA THR A 42 -19.61 0.54 34.78
C THR A 42 -19.39 0.36 33.28
N PHE A 43 -20.40 -0.12 32.55
CA PHE A 43 -20.32 -0.31 31.09
C PHE A 43 -20.19 1.01 30.34
N MET A 44 -20.91 2.05 30.75
CA MET A 44 -20.78 3.39 30.16
C MET A 44 -19.39 3.96 30.38
N ASN A 45 -18.80 3.77 31.57
CA ASN A 45 -17.42 4.16 31.85
C ASN A 45 -16.39 3.33 31.03
N GLU A 46 -16.67 2.06 30.79
CA GLU A 46 -15.82 1.22 29.95
C GLU A 46 -15.88 1.65 28.47
N LEU A 47 -17.08 1.96 27.95
CA LEU A 47 -17.25 2.49 26.60
C LEU A 47 -16.63 3.87 26.39
N THR A 48 -16.75 4.77 27.38
CA THR A 48 -16.10 6.09 27.27
C THR A 48 -14.58 5.94 27.25
N GLN A 49 -14.02 5.07 28.10
CA GLN A 49 -12.60 4.77 28.11
C GLN A 49 -12.13 4.12 26.81
N GLU A 50 -12.89 3.18 26.25
CA GLU A 50 -12.54 2.54 24.98
C GLU A 50 -12.60 3.54 23.81
N ASN A 51 -13.61 4.42 23.79
CA ASN A 51 -13.69 5.50 22.82
C ASN A 51 -12.50 6.46 22.90
N GLU A 52 -12.06 6.83 24.11
CA GLU A 52 -10.85 7.66 24.30
C GLU A 52 -9.61 6.97 23.75
N ARG A 53 -9.42 5.67 24.02
CA ARG A 53 -8.30 4.88 23.48
C ARG A 53 -8.33 4.79 21.96
N LEU A 54 -9.51 4.56 21.37
CA LEU A 54 -9.68 4.53 19.92
C LEU A 54 -9.33 5.87 19.28
N MET A 55 -9.77 6.97 19.90
CA MET A 55 -9.42 8.33 19.45
C MET A 55 -7.92 8.59 19.52
N GLU A 56 -7.25 8.15 20.58
CA GLU A 56 -5.79 8.26 20.71
C GLU A 56 -5.06 7.40 19.66
N ALA A 57 -5.51 6.17 19.41
CA ALA A 57 -4.97 5.30 18.38
C ALA A 57 -5.11 5.90 16.97
N ILE A 58 -6.28 6.48 16.66
CA ILE A 58 -6.51 7.17 15.38
C ILE A 58 -5.57 8.38 15.26
N ARG A 59 -5.40 9.19 16.31
CA ARG A 59 -4.47 10.32 16.29
C ARG A 59 -3.02 9.90 16.06
N ASN A 60 -2.56 8.86 16.75
CA ASN A 60 -1.22 8.31 16.57
C ASN A 60 -1.03 7.79 15.14
N MET A 61 -2.04 7.08 14.62
CA MET A 61 -2.06 6.62 13.23
C MET A 61 -1.98 7.80 12.27
N GLN A 62 -2.83 8.83 12.41
CA GLN A 62 -2.80 10.02 11.57
C GLN A 62 -1.43 10.71 11.56
N SER A 63 -0.76 10.82 12.73
CA SER A 63 0.60 11.37 12.81
C SER A 63 1.60 10.52 12.04
N VAL A 64 1.62 9.20 12.26
CA VAL A 64 2.53 8.27 11.57
C VAL A 64 2.29 8.28 10.05
N TRP A 65 1.03 8.38 9.62
CA TRP A 65 0.69 8.46 8.20
C TRP A 65 1.19 9.76 7.58
N LYS A 66 1.06 10.89 8.30
CA LYS A 66 1.61 12.17 7.86
C LYS A 66 3.13 12.12 7.71
N ASP A 67 3.82 11.52 8.68
CA ASP A 67 5.28 11.37 8.66
C ASP A 67 5.74 10.44 7.52
N LYS A 68 5.07 9.30 7.32
CA LYS A 68 5.36 8.40 6.20
C LYS A 68 5.11 9.07 4.85
N SER A 69 4.02 9.83 4.72
CA SER A 69 3.73 10.59 3.50
C SER A 69 4.87 11.57 3.19
N ALA A 70 5.31 12.34 4.18
CA ALA A 70 6.45 13.25 4.02
C ALA A 70 7.75 12.51 3.66
N GLN A 71 8.00 11.32 4.22
CA GLN A 71 9.16 10.50 3.86
C GLN A 71 9.09 10.01 2.40
N TYR A 72 7.93 9.54 1.94
CA TYR A 72 7.78 9.12 0.55
C TYR A 72 7.96 10.29 -0.41
N GLU A 73 7.44 11.46 -0.08
CA GLU A 73 7.60 12.68 -0.88
C GLU A 73 9.06 13.10 -1.01
N ASN A 74 9.83 13.06 0.08
CA ASN A 74 11.27 13.28 0.03
C ASN A 74 12.01 12.23 -0.82
N ARG A 75 11.63 10.96 -0.73
CA ARG A 75 12.25 9.90 -1.55
C ARG A 75 11.93 10.07 -3.02
N ILE A 76 10.70 10.43 -3.37
CA ILE A 76 10.28 10.71 -4.75
C ILE A 76 11.09 11.89 -5.29
N MET A 77 11.17 13.00 -4.54
CA MET A 77 11.97 14.18 -4.92
C MET A 77 13.44 13.83 -5.19
N ILE A 78 14.09 13.04 -4.31
CA ILE A 78 15.48 12.62 -4.51
C ILE A 78 15.63 11.71 -5.73
N LEU A 79 14.68 10.80 -5.96
CA LEU A 79 14.70 9.91 -7.13
C LEU A 79 14.49 10.69 -8.43
N GLU A 80 13.55 11.62 -8.47
CA GLU A 80 13.31 12.52 -9.60
C GLU A 80 14.54 13.39 -9.88
N GLN A 81 15.19 13.92 -8.85
CA GLN A 81 16.44 14.68 -9.00
C GLN A 81 17.54 13.81 -9.62
N ARG A 82 17.69 12.56 -9.18
CA ARG A 82 18.66 11.62 -9.75
C ARG A 82 18.32 11.26 -11.20
N LEU A 83 17.05 11.09 -11.53
CA LEU A 83 16.63 10.84 -12.91
C LEU A 83 17.00 12.02 -13.81
N THR A 84 16.72 13.25 -13.39
CA THR A 84 17.10 14.46 -14.11
C THR A 84 18.62 14.57 -14.27
N GLU A 85 19.39 14.23 -13.23
CA GLU A 85 20.86 14.20 -13.28
C GLU A 85 21.39 13.15 -14.27
N LEU A 86 20.84 11.92 -14.23
CA LEU A 86 21.20 10.85 -15.16
C LEU A 86 20.80 11.21 -16.59
N GLU A 87 19.62 11.80 -16.79
CA GLU A 87 19.14 12.24 -18.09
C GLU A 87 20.03 13.35 -18.65
N THR A 88 20.45 14.32 -17.81
CA THR A 88 21.39 15.37 -18.22
C THR A 88 22.75 14.78 -18.59
N ARG A 89 23.27 13.82 -17.82
CA ARG A 89 24.51 13.11 -18.14
C ARG A 89 24.37 12.34 -19.46
N LEU A 90 23.27 11.63 -19.67
CA LEU A 90 23.00 10.90 -20.90
C LEU A 90 22.83 11.84 -22.09
N GLN A 91 22.17 12.99 -21.94
CA GLN A 91 22.08 14.00 -23.00
C GLN A 91 23.47 14.56 -23.34
N GLY A 92 24.34 14.79 -22.34
CA GLY A 92 25.74 15.13 -22.56
C GLY A 92 26.49 14.04 -23.34
N PHE A 93 26.34 12.78 -22.95
CA PHE A 93 26.88 11.64 -23.70
C PHE A 93 26.28 11.51 -25.09
N HIS A 94 25.00 11.81 -25.30
CA HIS A 94 24.35 11.81 -26.61
C HIS A 94 24.88 12.94 -27.47
N HIS A 95 25.19 14.12 -26.92
CA HIS A 95 25.80 15.23 -27.65
C HIS A 95 27.28 14.95 -28.01
N GLU A 96 28.00 14.22 -27.15
CA GLU A 96 29.35 13.70 -27.46
C GLU A 96 29.32 12.50 -28.44
N GLN A 97 28.30 11.64 -28.35
CA GLN A 97 28.08 10.53 -29.28
C GLN A 97 27.47 10.99 -30.60
N GLU A 98 26.82 12.15 -30.73
CA GLU A 98 26.32 12.64 -32.03
C GLU A 98 27.46 13.05 -32.96
N GLN A 99 28.67 13.25 -32.43
CA GLN A 99 29.89 13.36 -33.23
C GLN A 99 30.53 11.99 -33.57
N LEU A 100 30.05 10.87 -32.99
CA LEU A 100 30.59 9.52 -33.20
C LEU A 100 29.54 8.38 -33.25
N GLY A 101 28.29 8.67 -33.62
CA GLY A 101 27.13 7.81 -33.33
C GLY A 101 26.44 7.18 -34.55
N ALA A 102 26.93 7.45 -35.76
CA ALA A 102 26.43 6.81 -36.98
C ALA A 102 26.98 5.40 -37.35
N PRO A 103 27.84 4.68 -36.58
CA PRO A 103 28.30 3.37 -37.03
C PRO A 103 27.60 2.14 -36.43
N VAL A 104 27.02 2.15 -35.22
CA VAL A 104 26.65 0.85 -34.57
C VAL A 104 25.51 0.11 -35.27
N PHE A 105 24.43 0.79 -35.66
CA PHE A 105 23.29 0.15 -36.32
C PHE A 105 23.55 -0.19 -37.80
N ILE A 106 24.33 0.64 -38.50
CA ILE A 106 24.77 0.38 -39.89
C ILE A 106 25.77 -0.77 -39.92
N VAL A 107 26.61 -0.92 -38.88
CA VAL A 107 27.52 -2.05 -38.73
C VAL A 107 26.73 -3.35 -38.62
N SER A 108 25.64 -3.48 -37.87
CA SER A 108 24.94 -4.77 -37.74
C SER A 108 24.43 -5.38 -39.05
N LYS A 109 23.83 -4.58 -39.96
CA LYS A 109 23.38 -5.08 -41.28
C LYS A 109 24.56 -5.35 -42.22
N ARG A 110 25.56 -4.47 -42.23
CA ARG A 110 26.77 -4.65 -43.06
C ARG A 110 27.63 -5.82 -42.57
N TYR A 111 27.70 -6.03 -41.27
CA TYR A 111 28.37 -7.15 -40.58
C TYR A 111 27.77 -8.49 -40.99
N GLN A 112 26.44 -8.61 -40.94
CA GLN A 112 25.76 -9.82 -41.43
C GLN A 112 26.07 -10.10 -42.89
N LYS A 113 26.16 -9.04 -43.71
CA LYS A 113 26.46 -9.19 -45.14
C LYS A 113 27.94 -9.49 -45.43
N ILE A 114 28.87 -8.98 -44.62
CA ILE A 114 30.30 -9.33 -44.70
C ILE A 114 30.49 -10.81 -44.38
N LEU A 115 29.84 -11.30 -43.32
CA LEU A 115 29.92 -12.71 -42.92
C LEU A 115 29.34 -13.65 -43.96
N SER A 116 28.15 -13.35 -44.50
CA SER A 116 27.56 -14.20 -45.54
C SER A 116 28.43 -14.29 -46.78
N LEU A 117 29.01 -13.16 -47.24
CA LEU A 117 29.87 -13.15 -48.42
C LEU A 117 31.22 -13.84 -48.17
N HIS A 118 31.74 -13.79 -46.93
CA HIS A 118 32.94 -14.53 -46.56
C HIS A 118 32.68 -16.04 -46.51
N GLU A 119 31.54 -16.47 -45.97
CA GLU A 119 31.09 -17.88 -46.00
C GLU A 119 30.83 -18.40 -47.43
N GLU A 120 30.39 -17.53 -48.34
CA GLU A 120 30.28 -17.81 -49.78
C GLU A 120 31.65 -17.94 -50.49
N GLY A 121 32.76 -17.70 -49.78
CA GLY A 121 34.13 -17.88 -50.27
C GLY A 121 34.71 -16.68 -51.03
N LEU A 122 34.09 -15.50 -50.92
CA LEU A 122 34.61 -14.28 -51.56
C LEU A 122 35.81 -13.72 -50.80
N SER A 123 36.77 -13.14 -51.53
CA SER A 123 37.94 -12.51 -50.93
C SER A 123 37.57 -11.20 -50.22
N MET A 124 38.35 -10.81 -49.20
CA MET A 124 38.12 -9.58 -48.44
C MET A 124 38.06 -8.32 -49.33
N GLU A 125 38.82 -8.31 -50.42
CA GLU A 125 38.86 -7.25 -51.43
C GLU A 125 37.57 -7.19 -52.26
N GLN A 126 37.00 -8.35 -52.61
CA GLN A 126 35.72 -8.45 -53.32
C GLN A 126 34.57 -7.97 -52.44
N ILE A 127 34.55 -8.39 -51.17
CA ILE A 127 33.56 -7.97 -50.17
C ILE A 127 33.61 -6.45 -49.97
N ALA A 128 34.82 -5.90 -49.82
CA ALA A 128 35.06 -4.47 -49.69
C ALA A 128 34.51 -3.69 -50.91
N LYS A 129 34.83 -4.17 -52.12
CA LYS A 129 34.36 -3.57 -53.38
C LYS A 129 32.85 -3.66 -53.57
N GLN A 130 32.25 -4.79 -53.21
CA GLN A 130 30.82 -5.05 -53.39
C GLN A 130 29.95 -4.29 -52.39
N LEU A 131 30.44 -4.08 -51.16
CA LEU A 131 29.74 -3.34 -50.11
C LEU A 131 30.14 -1.86 -50.02
N GLY A 132 31.11 -1.41 -50.83
CA GLY A 132 31.61 -0.05 -50.81
C GLY A 132 32.25 0.34 -49.47
N ILE A 133 32.85 -0.63 -48.77
CA ILE A 133 33.51 -0.46 -47.47
C ILE A 133 35.02 -0.68 -47.61
N GLY A 134 35.82 -0.03 -46.77
CA GLY A 134 37.26 -0.21 -46.79
C GLY A 134 37.66 -1.64 -46.38
N ILE A 135 38.72 -2.18 -47.00
CA ILE A 135 39.24 -3.53 -46.71
C ILE A 135 39.56 -3.70 -45.21
N GLY A 136 40.08 -2.66 -44.56
CA GLY A 136 40.37 -2.67 -43.12
C GLY A 136 39.14 -2.88 -42.23
N VAL A 137 37.94 -2.45 -42.67
CA VAL A 137 36.68 -2.68 -41.94
C VAL A 137 36.26 -4.15 -42.05
N VAL A 138 36.42 -4.75 -43.25
CA VAL A 138 36.16 -6.17 -43.47
C VAL A 138 37.09 -7.03 -42.62
N GLN A 139 38.38 -6.70 -42.60
CA GLN A 139 39.38 -7.40 -41.79
C GLN A 139 39.11 -7.29 -40.28
N LEU A 140 38.80 -6.08 -39.80
CA LEU A 140 38.46 -5.87 -38.38
C LEU A 140 37.25 -6.71 -37.98
N VAL A 141 36.19 -6.70 -38.80
CA VAL A 141 34.97 -7.49 -38.57
C VAL A 141 35.28 -8.98 -38.48
N LEU A 142 36.08 -9.53 -39.40
CA LEU A 142 36.46 -10.94 -39.39
C LEU A 142 37.34 -11.31 -38.20
N SER A 143 38.30 -10.44 -37.83
CA SER A 143 39.15 -10.66 -36.65
C SER A 143 38.38 -10.68 -35.32
N LEU A 144 37.26 -9.94 -35.25
CA LEU A 144 36.39 -9.94 -34.07
C LEU A 144 35.55 -11.22 -33.98
N THR A 145 35.21 -11.84 -35.11
CA THR A 145 34.49 -13.11 -35.14
C THR A 145 35.37 -14.32 -34.90
N GLU A 146 36.63 -14.29 -35.35
CA GLU A 146 37.59 -15.37 -35.09
C GLU A 146 38.04 -15.44 -33.62
N LYS A 147 37.88 -14.37 -32.85
CA LYS A 147 38.32 -14.29 -31.44
C LYS A 147 37.31 -14.84 -30.44
N LYS A 148 36.31 -15.60 -30.88
CA LYS A 148 35.26 -16.21 -30.07
C LYS A 148 35.28 -17.73 -30.23
#